data_AF-A0A956Y1N2-F1
#
_entry.id   AF-A0A956Y1N2-F1
#
_cell.length_a   1.000
_cell.length_b   1.000
_cell.length_c   1.000
_cell.angle_alpha   90.00
_cell.angle_beta   90.00
_cell.angle_gamma   90.00
#
_symmetry.space_group_name_H-M   'P 1'
#
loop_
_entity.id
_entity.type
_entity.pdbx_description
1 polymer ?
#
loop_
_entity_poly.entity_id
_entity_poly.type
_entity_poly.pdbx_seq_one_letter_code
_entity_poly.pdbx_strand_id
1 'polypeptide(L)'
;MTSSSGYGDLNVYYGDIHNHCGLSYGRGSLADALHNARLQLDFASVTIHAVWPDLPTDDPQLEYLVEYHEKGFVKAKSNWKGYLQEIEAANQDGKFVTFPSFEWHSMTYGDYCVYYQNGKDAEIIDAPDLPALRETIRSI
;
A
#
# COMPACT_ATOMS: atom_id res chain seq x y z
N MET A 1 22.75 20.18 -33.83
CA MET A 1 23.01 19.34 -32.64
C MET A 1 21.66 18.92 -32.10
N THR A 2 21.22 17.70 -32.39
CA THR A 2 20.01 17.14 -31.78
C THR A 2 20.36 16.82 -30.34
N SER A 3 19.84 17.61 -29.41
CA SER A 3 19.80 17.23 -28.00
C SER A 3 19.07 15.89 -27.93
N SER A 4 19.79 14.78 -27.75
CA SER A 4 19.17 13.57 -27.27
C SER A 4 18.54 13.95 -25.94
N SER A 5 17.22 13.90 -25.82
CA SER A 5 16.60 14.05 -24.51
C SER A 5 17.28 13.04 -23.59
N GLY A 6 17.62 13.44 -22.35
CA GLY A 6 18.33 12.56 -21.40
C GLY A 6 17.58 11.26 -21.04
N TYR A 7 16.39 11.07 -21.62
CA TYR A 7 15.47 9.96 -21.43
C TYR A 7 15.06 9.30 -22.76
N GLY A 8 15.75 9.59 -23.87
CA GLY A 8 15.37 9.11 -25.21
C GLY A 8 15.32 7.59 -25.37
N ASP A 9 16.02 6.86 -24.50
CA ASP A 9 16.05 5.40 -24.46
C ASP A 9 15.12 4.80 -23.38
N LEU A 10 14.32 5.63 -22.69
CA LEU A 10 13.37 5.19 -21.65
C LEU A 10 11.93 5.18 -22.17
N ASN A 11 11.14 4.24 -21.64
CA ASN A 11 9.69 4.20 -21.84
C ASN A 11 8.98 5.02 -20.76
N VAL A 12 7.90 5.70 -21.14
CA VAL A 12 7.01 6.40 -20.21
C VAL A 12 5.89 5.46 -19.79
N TYR A 13 5.64 5.40 -18.48
CA TYR A 13 4.56 4.62 -17.87
C TYR A 13 3.75 5.50 -16.93
N TYR A 14 2.45 5.25 -16.84
CA TYR A 14 1.50 5.93 -15.98
C TYR A 14 0.97 4.96 -14.93
N GLY A 15 0.94 5.38 -13.67
CA GLY A 15 0.44 4.52 -12.61
C GLY A 15 0.02 5.27 -11.36
N ASP A 16 -0.71 4.54 -10.53
CA ASP A 16 -1.19 4.99 -9.21
C ASP A 16 -0.56 4.10 -8.15
N ILE A 17 0.26 4.67 -7.28
CA ILE A 17 0.93 3.94 -6.20
C ILE A 17 0.30 4.17 -4.83
N HIS A 18 -0.81 4.91 -4.75
CA HIS A 18 -1.45 5.19 -3.47
C HIS A 18 -2.97 5.19 -3.64
N ASN A 19 -3.52 3.99 -3.72
CA ASN A 19 -4.95 3.74 -3.79
C ASN A 19 -5.43 2.96 -2.56
N HIS A 20 -6.72 2.99 -2.22
CA HIS A 20 -7.27 2.21 -1.10
C HIS A 20 -8.53 1.46 -1.48
N CYS A 21 -8.85 0.42 -0.70
CA CYS A 21 -10.10 -0.33 -0.85
C CYS A 21 -10.67 -0.75 0.51
N GLY A 22 -11.81 -1.45 0.46
CA GLY A 22 -12.54 -1.95 1.61
C GLY A 22 -11.92 -3.16 2.32
N LEU A 23 -10.66 -3.52 2.08
CA LEU A 23 -9.96 -4.57 2.84
C LEU A 23 -9.40 -4.08 4.19
N SER A 24 -9.39 -2.76 4.40
CA SER A 24 -9.23 -2.13 5.71
C SER A 24 -10.48 -1.26 5.99
N TYR A 25 -10.27 0.02 6.29
CA TYR A 25 -11.32 0.99 6.55
C TYR A 25 -11.68 1.89 5.35
N GLY A 26 -11.05 1.68 4.20
CA GLY A 26 -11.45 2.28 2.92
C GLY A 26 -12.79 1.75 2.39
N ARG A 27 -13.15 2.14 1.16
CA ARG A 27 -14.41 1.72 0.51
C ARG A 27 -14.17 1.12 -0.87
N GLY A 28 -15.14 0.36 -1.37
CA GLY A 28 -15.03 -0.35 -2.66
C GLY A 28 -14.30 -1.69 -2.56
N SER A 29 -14.41 -2.53 -3.58
CA SER A 29 -13.71 -3.82 -3.63
C SER A 29 -12.29 -3.66 -4.20
N LEU A 30 -11.37 -4.55 -3.80
CA LEU A 30 -10.03 -4.62 -4.40
C LEU A 30 -10.13 -4.91 -5.92
N ALA A 31 -11.02 -5.84 -6.30
CA ALA A 31 -11.25 -6.20 -7.69
C ALA A 31 -11.68 -5.01 -8.55
N ASP A 32 -12.60 -4.15 -8.07
CA ASP A 32 -13.02 -2.95 -8.80
C ASP A 32 -11.88 -1.93 -8.91
N ALA A 33 -11.11 -1.73 -7.85
CA ALA A 33 -9.96 -0.82 -7.87
C ALA A 33 -8.93 -1.25 -8.93
N LEU A 34 -8.59 -2.55 -8.96
CA LEU A 34 -7.66 -3.13 -9.95
C LEU A 34 -8.25 -3.10 -11.38
N HIS A 35 -9.54 -3.40 -11.52
CA HIS A 35 -10.22 -3.33 -12.81
C HIS A 35 -10.16 -1.92 -13.39
N ASN A 36 -10.52 -0.91 -12.60
CA ASN A 36 -10.52 0.49 -13.01
C ASN A 36 -9.13 0.99 -13.36
N ALA A 37 -8.12 0.65 -12.55
CA ALA A 37 -6.73 1.01 -12.81
C ALA A 37 -6.26 0.46 -14.17
N ARG A 38 -6.55 -0.81 -14.47
CA ARG A 38 -6.15 -1.46 -15.73
C ARG A 38 -6.77 -0.82 -16.98
N LEU A 39 -7.84 -0.04 -16.86
CA LEU A 39 -8.44 0.65 -18.01
C LEU A 39 -7.55 1.78 -18.56
N GLN A 40 -6.69 2.37 -17.72
CA GLN A 40 -5.97 3.60 -18.07
C GLN A 40 -4.50 3.63 -17.64
N LEU A 41 -4.07 2.75 -16.73
CA LEU A 41 -2.74 2.76 -16.13
C LEU A 41 -1.93 1.54 -16.56
N ASP A 42 -0.62 1.73 -16.63
CA ASP A 42 0.37 0.70 -16.89
C ASP A 42 0.73 -0.07 -15.61
N PHE A 43 0.55 0.56 -14.44
CA PHE A 43 0.80 -0.07 -13.15
C PHE A 43 -0.06 0.52 -12.03
N ALA A 44 -0.28 -0.27 -10.98
CA ALA A 44 -1.00 0.20 -9.80
C ALA A 44 -0.56 -0.46 -8.49
N SER A 45 -0.80 0.23 -7.38
CA SER A 45 -0.71 -0.31 -6.04
C SER A 45 -1.96 0.10 -5.24
N VAL A 46 -2.72 -0.91 -4.79
CA VAL A 46 -3.82 -0.69 -3.84
C VAL A 46 -3.25 -0.89 -2.44
N THR A 47 -2.90 0.23 -1.80
CA THR A 47 -2.20 0.32 -0.53
C THR A 47 -3.17 0.16 0.63
N ILE A 48 -3.04 -0.94 1.37
CA ILE A 48 -3.95 -1.23 2.49
C ILE A 48 -3.54 -0.44 3.73
N HIS A 49 -4.45 0.36 4.30
CA HIS A 49 -4.22 0.96 5.62
C HIS A 49 -4.03 -0.12 6.68
N ALA A 50 -2.89 -0.14 7.38
CA ALA A 50 -2.53 -1.33 8.15
C ALA A 50 -1.96 -1.08 9.55
N VAL A 51 -1.22 0.02 9.78
CA VAL A 51 -0.50 0.22 11.04
C VAL A 51 -0.48 1.69 11.42
N TRP A 52 -0.66 2.01 12.70
CA TRP A 52 -0.49 3.37 13.25
C TRP A 52 0.01 3.24 14.71
N PRO A 53 1.33 3.30 14.97
CA PRO A 53 1.88 2.99 16.28
C PRO A 53 1.76 4.11 17.30
N ASP A 54 1.70 5.37 16.85
CA ASP A 54 1.46 6.55 17.68
C ASP A 54 0.01 7.06 17.56
N LEU A 55 -0.95 6.14 17.44
CA LEU A 55 -2.38 6.43 17.49
C LEU A 55 -2.72 7.04 18.87
N PRO A 56 -3.51 8.14 18.95
CA PRO A 56 -3.76 8.88 20.20
C PRO A 56 -4.76 8.15 21.10
N THR A 57 -4.30 7.07 21.75
CA THR A 57 -5.13 6.21 22.61
C THR A 57 -5.40 6.79 23.99
N ASP A 58 -4.75 7.90 24.34
CA ASP A 58 -4.85 8.58 25.64
C ASP A 58 -5.88 9.72 25.70
N ASP A 59 -6.53 10.05 24.58
CA ASP A 59 -7.61 11.04 24.51
C ASP A 59 -9.00 10.36 24.43
N PRO A 60 -9.82 10.41 25.50
CA PRO A 60 -11.18 9.84 25.48
C PRO A 60 -12.10 10.44 24.42
N GLN A 61 -11.84 11.68 23.94
CA GLN A 61 -12.64 12.28 22.87
C GLN A 61 -12.39 11.61 21.52
N LEU A 62 -11.26 10.89 21.38
CA LEU A 62 -10.84 10.19 20.17
C LEU A 62 -11.09 8.68 20.23
N GLU A 63 -11.75 8.16 21.26
CA GLU A 63 -12.01 6.72 21.43
C GLU A 63 -12.69 6.10 20.20
N TYR A 64 -13.68 6.79 19.62
CA TYR A 64 -14.37 6.32 18.41
C TYR A 64 -13.42 6.22 17.19
N LEU A 65 -12.44 7.13 17.10
CA LEU A 65 -11.46 7.19 16.03
C LEU A 65 -10.45 6.06 16.20
N VAL A 66 -9.98 5.85 17.42
CA VAL A 66 -9.11 4.74 17.79
C VAL A 66 -9.77 3.42 17.41
N GLU A 67 -11.01 3.19 17.86
CA GLU A 67 -11.76 1.97 17.59
C GLU A 67 -11.98 1.75 16.08
N TYR A 68 -12.25 2.82 15.32
CA TYR A 68 -12.42 2.77 13.87
C TYR A 68 -11.15 2.27 13.16
N HIS A 69 -9.98 2.79 13.53
CA HIS A 69 -8.71 2.41 12.92
C HIS A 69 -8.28 1.01 13.35
N GLU A 70 -8.37 0.67 14.64
CA GLU A 70 -8.03 -0.67 15.15
C GLU A 70 -8.84 -1.78 14.47
N LYS A 71 -10.17 -1.58 14.32
CA LYS A 71 -11.03 -2.50 13.56
C LYS A 71 -10.58 -2.64 12.11
N GLY A 72 -10.19 -1.52 11.48
CA GLY A 72 -9.64 -1.52 10.13
C GLY A 72 -8.34 -2.29 10.02
N PHE A 73 -7.40 -2.11 10.95
CA PHE A 73 -6.11 -2.81 10.96
C PHE A 73 -6.25 -4.31 11.21
N VAL A 74 -7.15 -4.72 12.12
CA VAL A 74 -7.49 -6.14 12.31
C VAL A 74 -8.05 -6.74 11.01
N LYS A 75 -8.92 -6.00 10.33
CA LYS A 75 -9.47 -6.40 9.03
C LYS A 75 -8.39 -6.45 7.94
N ALA A 76 -7.45 -5.52 7.91
CA ALA A 76 -6.31 -5.54 6.99
C ALA A 76 -5.48 -6.81 7.17
N LYS A 77 -5.08 -7.10 8.42
CA LYS A 77 -4.29 -8.30 8.76
C LYS A 77 -5.03 -9.59 8.41
N SER A 78 -6.34 -9.67 8.62
CA SER A 78 -7.12 -10.87 8.28
C SER A 78 -7.29 -11.08 6.77
N ASN A 79 -7.32 -10.01 5.98
CA ASN A 79 -7.45 -10.07 4.53
C ASN A 79 -6.10 -10.14 3.80
N TRP A 80 -4.97 -9.92 4.47
CA TRP A 80 -3.66 -9.74 3.85
C TRP A 80 -3.26 -10.87 2.88
N LYS A 81 -3.47 -12.13 3.28
CA LYS A 81 -3.17 -13.27 2.40
C LYS A 81 -4.01 -13.26 1.12
N GLY A 82 -5.30 -12.94 1.23
CA GLY A 82 -6.20 -12.83 0.07
C GLY A 82 -5.83 -11.64 -0.81
N TYR A 83 -5.49 -10.52 -0.20
CA TYR A 83 -4.95 -9.34 -0.89
C TYR A 83 -3.73 -9.69 -1.75
N LEU A 84 -2.72 -10.36 -1.18
CA LEU A 84 -1.51 -10.75 -1.91
C LEU A 84 -1.84 -11.66 -3.10
N GLN A 85 -2.78 -12.59 -2.94
CA GLN A 85 -3.23 -13.49 -4.01
C GLN A 85 -3.92 -12.73 -5.15
N GLU A 86 -4.79 -11.78 -4.83
CA GLU A 86 -5.50 -10.97 -5.83
C GLU A 86 -4.56 -10.00 -6.55
N ILE A 87 -3.62 -9.38 -5.84
CA ILE A 87 -2.59 -8.51 -6.42
C ILE A 87 -1.74 -9.29 -7.42
N GLU A 88 -1.24 -10.46 -7.04
CA GLU A 88 -0.45 -11.33 -7.92
C GLU A 88 -1.27 -11.80 -9.12
N ALA A 89 -2.52 -12.24 -8.91
CA ALA A 89 -3.40 -12.67 -10.00
C ALA A 89 -3.74 -11.55 -10.99
N ALA A 90 -3.71 -10.30 -10.52
CA ALA A 90 -3.91 -9.12 -11.36
C ALA A 90 -2.65 -8.67 -12.11
N ASN A 91 -1.45 -9.07 -11.65
CA ASN A 91 -0.19 -8.73 -12.29
C ASN A 91 -0.09 -9.40 -13.68
N GLN A 92 0.33 -8.61 -14.68
CA GLN A 92 0.59 -9.09 -16.03
C GLN A 92 1.84 -8.39 -16.58
N ASP A 93 2.94 -9.13 -16.62
CA ASP A 93 4.22 -8.62 -17.12
C ASP A 93 4.10 -7.97 -18.50
N GLY A 94 4.63 -6.76 -18.62
CA GLY A 94 4.61 -5.98 -19.85
C GLY A 94 3.23 -5.43 -20.24
N LYS A 95 2.20 -5.57 -19.40
CA LYS A 95 0.83 -5.05 -19.67
C LYS A 95 0.24 -4.25 -18.53
N PHE A 96 0.26 -4.79 -17.31
CA PHE A 96 -0.28 -4.14 -16.12
C PHE A 96 0.44 -4.68 -14.89
N VAL A 97 1.32 -3.88 -14.30
CA VAL A 97 2.13 -4.31 -13.17
C VAL A 97 1.47 -3.92 -11.85
N THR A 98 1.43 -4.84 -10.89
CA THR A 98 0.90 -4.54 -9.55
C THR A 98 1.99 -4.60 -8.49
N PHE A 99 1.89 -3.73 -7.49
CA PHE A 99 2.81 -3.71 -6.35
C PHE A 99 2.02 -4.01 -5.06
N PRO A 100 2.27 -5.14 -4.37
CA PRO A 100 1.72 -5.37 -3.04
C PRO A 100 2.22 -4.29 -2.08
N SER A 101 1.32 -3.72 -1.28
CA SER A 101 1.67 -2.65 -0.36
C SER A 101 0.69 -2.48 0.79
N PHE A 102 1.20 -1.83 1.83
CA PHE A 102 0.39 -1.33 2.93
C PHE A 102 0.85 0.08 3.30
N GLU A 103 -0.01 0.79 4.01
CA GLU A 103 0.29 2.10 4.57
C GLU A 103 0.53 1.98 6.07
N TRP A 104 1.66 2.53 6.48
CA TRP A 104 2.07 2.72 7.87
C TRP A 104 1.90 4.21 8.20
N HIS A 105 1.08 4.50 9.19
CA HIS A 105 0.73 5.86 9.59
C HIS A 105 1.56 6.32 10.77
N SER A 106 1.78 7.62 10.88
CA SER A 106 2.30 8.20 12.11
C SER A 106 1.97 9.69 12.25
N MET A 107 1.57 10.09 13.45
CA MET A 107 1.44 11.50 13.80
C MET A 107 2.80 12.21 13.84
N THR A 108 3.84 11.49 14.28
CA THR A 108 5.19 12.01 14.44
C THR A 108 5.93 12.11 13.10
N TYR A 109 5.78 11.10 12.24
CA TYR A 109 6.62 10.94 11.04
C TYR A 109 5.87 11.15 9.72
N GLY A 110 4.54 11.25 9.76
CA GLY A 110 3.67 11.18 8.60
C GLY A 110 3.44 9.75 8.12
N ASP A 111 2.67 9.63 7.05
CA ASP A 111 2.28 8.34 6.48
C ASP A 111 3.29 7.85 5.44
N TYR A 112 3.54 6.54 5.43
CA TYR A 112 4.47 5.86 4.56
C TYR A 112 3.81 4.67 3.88
N CYS A 113 3.84 4.67 2.55
CA CYS A 113 3.50 3.49 1.78
C CYS A 113 4.72 2.57 1.68
N VAL A 114 4.54 1.30 2.03
CA VAL A 114 5.55 0.25 1.94
C VAL A 114 5.20 -0.65 0.76
N TYR A 115 6.06 -0.66 -0.25
CA TYR A 115 5.87 -1.45 -1.47
C TYR A 115 6.79 -2.65 -1.50
N TYR A 116 6.23 -3.80 -1.84
CA TYR A 116 6.99 -5.02 -2.08
C TYR A 116 7.27 -5.19 -3.58
N GLN A 117 8.41 -5.81 -3.89
CA GLN A 117 8.72 -6.21 -5.26
C GLN A 117 7.82 -7.37 -5.73
N ASN A 118 7.37 -8.23 -4.81
CA ASN A 118 6.43 -9.31 -5.06
C ASN A 118 5.75 -9.72 -3.74
N GLY A 119 4.64 -10.46 -3.82
CA GLY A 119 3.86 -10.83 -2.64
C GLY A 119 4.37 -12.05 -1.87
N LYS A 120 5.45 -12.70 -2.31
CA LYS A 120 5.95 -13.93 -1.66
C LYS A 120 6.54 -13.56 -0.30
N ASP A 121 6.04 -14.21 0.75
CA ASP A 121 6.48 -14.01 2.14
C ASP A 121 6.35 -12.55 2.64
N ALA A 122 5.57 -11.71 1.93
CA ALA A 122 5.32 -10.32 2.32
C ALA A 122 4.37 -10.27 3.53
N GLU A 123 4.69 -9.43 4.51
CA GLU A 123 3.90 -9.25 5.73
C GLU A 123 3.60 -7.77 5.98
N ILE A 124 2.52 -7.48 6.70
CA ILE A 124 2.30 -6.13 7.24
C ILE A 124 3.32 -5.90 8.36
N ILE A 125 4.22 -4.93 8.19
CA ILE A 125 5.26 -4.61 9.19
C ILE A 125 4.67 -3.67 10.25
N ASP A 126 4.48 -4.20 11.45
CA ASP A 126 3.99 -3.47 12.62
C ASP A 126 5.15 -2.83 13.40
N ALA A 127 5.87 -1.92 12.73
CA ALA A 127 7.02 -1.24 13.33
C ALA A 127 6.56 -0.15 14.31
N PRO A 128 7.21 0.01 15.47
CA PRO A 128 6.82 1.01 16.48
C PRO A 128 7.19 2.45 16.08
N ASP A 129 8.14 2.63 15.18
CA ASP A 129 8.60 3.94 14.69
C ASP A 129 9.22 3.83 13.29
N LEU A 130 9.51 4.99 12.68
CA LEU A 130 10.11 5.05 11.36
C LEU A 130 11.54 4.45 11.28
N PRO A 131 12.44 4.66 12.26
CA PRO A 131 13.72 3.96 12.28
C PRO A 131 13.60 2.44 12.22
N ALA A 132 12.75 1.83 13.07
CA ALA A 132 12.51 0.39 13.09
C ALA A 132 11.90 -0.09 11.77
N LEU A 133 10.92 0.65 11.23
CA LEU A 133 10.33 0.34 9.91
C LEU A 133 11.40 0.26 8.82
N ARG A 134 12.29 1.25 8.77
CA ARG A 134 13.39 1.31 7.79
C ARG A 134 14.41 0.20 7.99
N GLU A 135 14.69 -0.19 9.23
CA GLU A 135 15.57 -1.31 9.53
C GLU A 135 14.96 -2.63 9.03
N THR A 136 13.69 -2.88 9.35
CA THR A 136 12.97 -4.08 8.88
C THR A 136 12.93 -4.16 7.36
N ILE A 137 12.55 -3.08 6.67
CA ILE A 137 12.46 -3.06 5.20
C ILE A 137 13.82 -3.30 4.53
N ARG A 138 14.93 -2.91 5.15
CA ARG A 138 16.28 -3.18 4.60
C ARG A 138 16.74 -4.62 4.78
N SER A 139 16.08 -5.38 5.65
CA SER A 139 16.45 -6.75 6.00
C SER A 139 15.68 -7.83 5.25
N ILE A 140 14.69 -7.42 4.44
CA ILE A 140 13.80 -8.29 3.67
C ILE A 140 14.08 -8.22 2.17
#